data_AF-A8UF46-F1
#
_entry.id   AF-A8UF46-F1
#
_cell.length_a   1.000
_cell.length_b   1.000
_cell.length_c   1.000
_cell.angle_alpha   90.00
_cell.angle_beta   90.00
_cell.angle_gamma   90.00
#
_symmetry.space_group_name_H-M   'P 1'
#
loop_
_entity.id
_entity.type
_entity.pdbx_description
1 polymer ?
#
loop_
_entity_poly.entity_id
_entity_poly.type
_entity_poly.pdbx_seq_one_letter_code
_entity_poly.pdbx_strand_id
1 'polypeptide(L)'
;FEGIPPPYDKQKRLVVPSALKVLRLKPRRKFCAMGRLSHEVGWRYQTVVSTLENRRKAKSTIFYQKKEVEKKLRAQAMKNVEAKIAPYQQVIESFGYR
;
A
#
# COMPACT_ATOMS: atom_id res chain seq x y z
N PHE A 1 12.67 10.75 -6.08
CA PHE A 1 13.37 9.46 -6.16
C PHE A 1 12.75 8.63 -7.25
N GLU A 2 13.55 7.86 -7.99
CA GLU A 2 13.06 6.87 -8.96
C GLU A 2 12.91 5.51 -8.26
N GLY A 3 11.71 4.93 -8.30
CA GLY A 3 11.34 3.83 -7.41
C GLY A 3 11.18 4.25 -5.95
N ILE A 4 11.28 3.31 -5.01
CA ILE A 4 11.07 3.56 -3.58
C ILE A 4 12.32 3.15 -2.80
N PRO A 5 13.20 4.11 -2.47
CA PRO A 5 14.42 3.82 -1.75
C PRO A 5 14.15 3.57 -0.26
N PRO A 6 15.04 2.83 0.43
CA PRO A 6 15.12 2.86 1.89
C PRO A 6 15.35 4.31 2.36
N PRO A 7 14.67 4.82 3.40
CA PRO A 7 13.81 4.13 4.39
C PRO A 7 12.31 4.08 4.07
N TYR A 8 11.87 4.56 2.90
CA TYR A 8 10.46 4.74 2.56
C TYR A 8 9.74 3.45 2.12
N ASP A 9 10.50 2.41 1.81
CA ASP A 9 9.99 1.11 1.35
C ASP A 9 9.11 0.39 2.39
N LYS A 10 9.35 0.65 3.67
CA LYS A 10 8.59 0.07 4.81
C LYS A 10 7.46 0.96 5.32
N GLN A 11 7.35 2.19 4.83
CA GLN A 11 6.35 3.17 5.31
C GLN A 11 5.04 3.06 4.52
N LYS A 12 3.91 3.43 5.17
CA LYS A 12 2.61 3.53 4.49
C LYS A 12 2.63 4.76 3.58
N ARG A 13 2.60 4.52 2.27
CA ARG A 13 2.53 5.58 1.26
C ARG A 13 1.10 6.11 1.15
N LEU A 14 0.98 7.42 1.07
CA LEU A 14 -0.29 8.12 0.86
C LEU A 14 -0.46 8.47 -0.61
N VAL A 15 -1.71 8.72 -1.01
CA VAL A 15 -2.08 9.13 -2.35
C VAL A 15 -2.81 10.46 -2.26
N VAL A 16 -2.55 11.37 -3.20
CA VAL A 16 -3.27 12.64 -3.34
C VAL A 16 -4.39 12.43 -4.36
N PRO A 17 -5.67 12.34 -3.94
CA PRO A 17 -6.77 12.03 -4.85
C PRO A 17 -6.96 13.09 -5.93
N SER A 18 -6.68 14.36 -5.59
CA SER A 18 -6.81 15.48 -6.51
C SER A 18 -5.83 15.45 -7.68
N ALA A 19 -4.77 14.63 -7.63
CA ALA A 19 -3.78 14.45 -8.70
C ALA A 19 -3.83 13.05 -9.33
N LEU A 20 -4.77 12.20 -8.92
CA LEU A 20 -4.82 10.81 -9.37
C LEU A 20 -5.35 10.73 -10.81
N LYS A 21 -4.52 10.21 -11.73
CA LYS A 21 -4.84 10.07 -13.15
C LYS A 21 -6.22 9.45 -13.42
N VAL A 22 -6.58 8.36 -12.71
CA VAL A 22 -7.87 7.66 -12.91
C VAL A 22 -9.08 8.54 -12.57
N LEU A 23 -8.91 9.52 -11.68
CA LEU A 23 -9.96 10.44 -11.27
C LEU A 23 -10.00 11.71 -12.12
N ARG A 24 -8.83 12.20 -12.56
CA ARG A 24 -8.71 13.49 -13.26
C ARG A 24 -8.74 13.41 -14.78
N LEU A 25 -8.46 12.25 -15.37
CA LEU A 25 -8.43 12.07 -16.82
C LEU A 25 -9.59 11.21 -17.29
N LYS A 26 -10.26 11.61 -18.38
CA LYS A 26 -11.30 10.77 -19.01
C LYS A 26 -10.67 9.46 -19.55
N PRO A 27 -11.33 8.30 -19.44
CA PRO A 27 -10.75 7.00 -19.81
C PRO A 27 -10.18 6.89 -21.23
N ARG A 28 -10.74 7.64 -22.20
CA ARG A 28 -10.34 7.59 -23.61
C ARG A 28 -9.24 8.57 -24.00
N ARG A 29 -8.72 9.38 -23.06
CA ARG A 29 -7.66 10.35 -23.35
C ARG A 29 -6.29 9.70 -23.22
N LYS A 30 -5.44 9.89 -24.23
CA LYS A 30 -4.06 9.39 -24.23
C LYS A 30 -3.26 10.07 -23.10
N PHE A 31 -2.34 9.34 -22.49
CA PHE A 31 -1.41 9.83 -21.48
C PHE A 31 -0.02 9.26 -21.76
N CYS A 32 1.03 9.90 -21.25
CA CYS A 32 2.39 9.39 -21.29
C CYS A 32 2.80 8.84 -19.91
N ALA A 33 3.67 7.83 -19.91
CA ALA A 33 4.34 7.37 -18.71
C ALA A 33 5.69 8.07 -18.63
N MET A 34 5.91 8.89 -17.60
CA MET A 34 7.16 9.66 -17.43
C MET A 34 8.39 8.75 -17.50
N GLY A 35 8.37 7.57 -16.88
CA GLY A 35 9.50 6.64 -16.91
C GLY A 35 9.88 6.14 -18.32
N ARG A 36 8.92 6.03 -19.24
CA ARG A 36 9.20 5.69 -20.65
C ARG A 36 9.80 6.89 -21.37
N LEU A 37 9.18 8.05 -21.24
CA LEU A 37 9.67 9.28 -21.87
C LEU A 37 11.10 9.60 -21.43
N SER A 38 11.38 9.52 -20.13
CA SER A 38 12.72 9.74 -19.56
C SER A 38 13.75 8.81 -20.18
N HIS A 39 13.43 7.54 -20.41
CA HIS A 39 14.35 6.60 -21.03
C HIS A 39 14.65 6.95 -22.49
N GLU A 40 13.63 7.31 -23.27
CA GLU A 40 13.79 7.74 -24.67
C GLU A 40 14.66 9.00 -24.80
N VAL A 41 14.61 9.91 -23.83
CA VAL A 41 15.45 11.13 -23.80
C VAL A 41 16.84 10.93 -23.17
N GLY A 42 17.24 9.68 -22.88
CA GLY A 42 18.59 9.33 -22.46
C GLY A 42 18.77 8.98 -20.98
N TRP A 43 17.69 8.82 -20.21
CA TRP A 43 17.80 8.29 -18.84
C TRP A 43 18.11 6.79 -18.86
N ARG A 44 19.31 6.43 -18.37
CA ARG A 44 19.88 5.08 -18.49
C ARG A 44 19.45 4.10 -17.41
N TYR A 45 18.89 4.56 -16.30
CA TYR A 45 18.66 3.73 -15.11
C TYR A 45 17.30 3.00 -15.08
N GLN A 46 16.55 3.00 -16.18
CA GLN A 46 15.22 2.37 -16.24
C GLN A 46 15.26 0.89 -15.86
N THR A 47 16.21 0.13 -16.40
CA THR A 47 16.36 -1.32 -16.14
C THR A 47 16.79 -1.59 -14.70
N VAL A 48 17.74 -0.83 -14.17
CA VAL A 48 18.23 -0.93 -12.79
C VAL A 48 17.09 -0.70 -11.78
N VAL A 49 16.32 0.37 -11.98
CA VAL A 49 15.18 0.71 -11.10
C VAL A 49 14.09 -0.36 -11.19
N SER A 50 13.81 -0.89 -12.39
CA SER A 50 12.83 -1.98 -12.58
C SER A 50 13.20 -3.22 -11.77
N THR A 51 14.46 -3.66 -11.83
CA THR A 51 14.96 -4.81 -11.07
C THR A 51 14.86 -4.58 -9.56
N LEU A 52 15.23 -3.39 -9.08
CA LEU A 52 15.13 -3.05 -7.66
C LEU A 52 13.68 -2.98 -7.16
N GLU A 53 12.76 -2.42 -7.96
CA GLU A 53 11.34 -2.38 -7.64
C GLU A 53 10.71 -3.77 -7.63
N ASN A 54 11.13 -4.68 -8.52
CA ASN A 54 10.69 -6.07 -8.51
C ASN A 54 11.14 -6.79 -7.23
N ARG A 55 12.40 -6.60 -6.82
CA ARG A 55 12.92 -7.10 -5.53
C ARG A 55 12.12 -6.55 -4.35
N ARG A 56 11.78 -5.25 -4.37
CA ARG A 56 10.98 -4.60 -3.31
C ARG A 56 9.56 -5.15 -3.27
N LYS A 57 8.90 -5.35 -4.41
CA LYS A 57 7.55 -5.92 -4.50
C LYS A 57 7.52 -7.35 -3.97
N ALA A 58 8.51 -8.18 -4.30
CA ALA A 58 8.61 -9.54 -3.75
C ALA A 58 8.64 -9.55 -2.21
N LYS A 59 9.48 -8.71 -1.60
CA LYS A 59 9.53 -8.53 -0.13
C LYS A 59 8.19 -8.04 0.43
N SER A 60 7.54 -7.10 -0.25
CA SER A 60 6.24 -6.56 0.15
C SER A 60 5.14 -7.62 0.10
N THR A 61 5.16 -8.53 -0.86
CA THR A 61 4.19 -9.63 -0.97
C THR A 61 4.31 -10.60 0.21
N ILE A 62 5.54 -10.98 0.58
CA ILE A 62 5.80 -11.84 1.74
C ILE A 62 5.30 -11.17 3.03
N PHE A 63 5.60 -9.89 3.22
CA PHE A 63 5.10 -9.11 4.35
C PHE A 63 3.56 -9.08 4.39
N TYR A 64 2.91 -8.86 3.24
CA TYR A 64 1.45 -8.80 3.15
C TYR A 64 0.80 -10.15 3.49
N GLN A 65 1.35 -11.26 2.98
CA GLN A 65 0.87 -12.61 3.30
C GLN A 65 0.94 -12.88 4.80
N LYS A 66 2.06 -12.56 5.44
CA LYS A 66 2.21 -12.69 6.91
C LYS A 66 1.18 -11.83 7.65
N LYS A 67 0.99 -10.58 7.24
CA LYS A 67 0.04 -9.65 7.84
C LYS A 67 -1.41 -10.13 7.74
N GLU A 68 -1.81 -10.72 6.61
CA GLU A 68 -3.16 -11.26 6.42
C GLU A 68 -3.43 -12.47 7.35
N VAL A 69 -2.43 -13.34 7.54
CA VAL A 69 -2.52 -14.45 8.50
C VAL A 69 -2.67 -13.94 9.92
N GLU A 70 -1.82 -12.99 10.33
CA GLU A 70 -1.90 -12.37 11.66
C GLU A 70 -3.25 -11.67 11.89
N LYS A 71 -3.79 -10.99 10.88
CA LYS A 71 -5.10 -10.34 10.94
C LYS A 71 -6.22 -11.36 11.18
N LYS A 72 -6.20 -12.49 10.48
CA LYS A 72 -7.17 -13.58 10.67
C LYS A 72 -7.06 -14.19 12.07
N LEU A 73 -5.85 -14.47 12.53
CA LEU A 73 -5.60 -15.01 13.87
C LEU A 73 -6.08 -14.04 14.95
N ARG A 74 -5.81 -12.74 14.79
CA ARG A 74 -6.29 -11.71 15.70
C ARG A 74 -7.81 -11.64 15.74
N ALA A 75 -8.48 -11.74 14.58
CA ALA A 75 -9.94 -11.78 14.53
C ALA A 75 -10.52 -13.00 15.27
N GLN A 76 -9.91 -14.18 15.11
CA GLN A 76 -10.31 -15.37 15.85
C GLN A 76 -10.07 -15.22 17.36
N ALA A 77 -8.92 -14.67 17.76
CA ALA A 77 -8.61 -14.43 19.16
C ALA A 77 -9.63 -13.48 19.80
N MET A 78 -10.00 -12.38 19.12
CA MET A 78 -11.01 -11.44 19.61
C MET A 78 -12.36 -12.11 19.85
N LYS A 79 -12.81 -13.01 18.96
CA LYS A 79 -14.04 -13.81 19.16
C LYS A 79 -13.93 -14.73 20.37
N ASN A 80 -12.79 -15.40 20.55
CA ASN A 80 -12.60 -16.33 21.66
C ASN A 80 -12.65 -15.65 23.04
N VAL A 81 -12.27 -14.36 23.14
CA VAL A 81 -12.31 -13.58 24.40
C VAL A 81 -13.46 -12.58 24.48
N GLU A 82 -14.45 -12.67 23.59
CA GLU A 82 -15.58 -11.73 23.47
C GLU A 82 -16.24 -11.40 24.80
N ALA A 83 -16.56 -12.42 25.61
CA ALA A 83 -17.19 -12.24 26.92
C ALA A 83 -16.37 -11.37 27.90
N LYS A 84 -15.03 -11.42 27.81
CA LYS A 84 -14.13 -10.62 28.67
C LYS A 84 -13.97 -9.19 28.16
N ILE A 85 -14.09 -8.98 26.85
CA ILE A 85 -13.90 -7.66 26.23
C ILE A 85 -15.20 -6.87 26.08
N ALA A 86 -16.37 -7.51 26.24
CA ALA A 86 -17.69 -6.90 26.16
C ALA A 86 -17.85 -5.54 26.87
N PRO A 87 -17.42 -5.35 28.14
CA PRO A 87 -17.58 -4.04 28.81
C PRO A 87 -16.73 -2.95 28.14
N TYR A 88 -15.56 -3.29 27.61
CA TYR A 88 -14.70 -2.33 26.90
C TYR A 88 -15.25 -2.03 25.50
N GLN A 89 -15.82 -3.04 24.84
CA GLN A 89 -16.44 -2.86 23.52
C GLN A 89 -17.63 -1.90 23.58
N GLN A 90 -18.47 -1.98 24.62
CA GLN A 90 -19.58 -1.02 24.84
C GLN A 90 -19.07 0.42 24.97
N VAL A 91 -17.93 0.63 25.63
CA VAL A 91 -17.31 1.96 25.73
C VAL A 91 -16.82 2.44 24.37
N ILE A 92 -16.13 1.58 23.59
CA ILE A 92 -15.63 1.89 22.24
C ILE A 92 -16.78 2.25 21.30
N GLU A 93 -17.89 1.52 21.39
CA GLU A 93 -19.11 1.75 20.60
C GLU A 93 -19.82 3.05 20.98
N SER A 94 -19.77 3.46 22.25
CA SER A 94 -20.32 4.75 22.67
C SER A 94 -19.58 5.95 22.03
N PHE A 95 -18.30 5.79 21.70
CA PHE A 95 -17.52 6.76 20.94
C PHE A 95 -17.70 6.65 19.41
N GLY A 96 -18.57 5.76 18.93
CA GLY A 96 -18.86 5.56 17.50
C GLY A 96 -17.82 4.71 16.75
N TYR A 97 -16.88 4.09 17.47
CA TYR A 97 -15.94 3.12 16.89
C TYR A 97 -16.52 1.70 16.96
N ARG A 98 -16.07 0.81 16.08
CA ARG A 98 -16.46 -0.61 16.06
C ARG A 98 -15.23 -1.50 16.12
#